data_AF-A0A936S656-F1
#
_entry.id   AF-A0A936S656-F1
#
_cell.length_a   1.000
_cell.length_b   1.000
_cell.length_c   1.000
_cell.angle_alpha   90.00
_cell.angle_beta   90.00
_cell.angle_gamma   90.00
#
_symmetry.space_group_name_H-M   'P 1'
#
loop_
_entity.id
_entity.type
_entity.pdbx_description
1 polymer ?
#
loop_
_entity_poly.entity_id
_entity_poly.type
_entity_poly.pdbx_seq_one_letter_code
_entity_poly.pdbx_strand_id
1 'polypeptide(L)'
;MSTSKLVTLRKIDAVKTVGDHEVLVIDGVEISDFHSVRDTFHAGEYCVMVQAGVSLPPNATRGWVATPRTEAVRLYPLELFPEVQEAMMMLMHDHDGFTTEDYLQIRDTDFASRVGVKPGA
;
A
#
# COMPACT_ATOMS: atom_id res chain seq x y z
N MET A 1 -20.68 -3.45 -10.83
CA MET A 1 -20.11 -3.83 -9.51
C MET A 1 -18.62 -3.64 -9.62
N SER A 2 -18.09 -2.53 -9.12
CA SER A 2 -16.64 -2.26 -9.18
C SER A 2 -15.95 -3.26 -8.27
N THR A 3 -15.18 -4.17 -8.85
CA THR A 3 -14.30 -5.07 -8.10
C THR A 3 -13.39 -4.20 -7.25
N SER A 4 -13.55 -4.24 -5.92
CA SER A 4 -12.67 -3.51 -5.01
C SER A 4 -11.23 -4.01 -5.24
N LYS A 5 -10.33 -3.08 -5.58
CA LYS A 5 -8.91 -3.38 -5.82
C LYS A 5 -8.28 -3.84 -4.51
N LEU A 6 -7.63 -5.00 -4.51
CA LEU A 6 -7.20 -5.63 -3.26
C LEU A 6 -5.88 -5.05 -2.75
N VAL A 7 -4.97 -4.68 -3.66
CA VAL A 7 -3.64 -4.16 -3.32
C VAL A 7 -3.35 -2.94 -4.19
N THR A 8 -3.15 -1.77 -3.59
CA THR A 8 -2.95 -0.51 -4.32
C THR A 8 -1.79 0.31 -3.75
N LEU A 9 -1.14 1.10 -4.60
CA LEU A 9 -0.19 2.13 -4.17
C LEU A 9 -0.98 3.37 -3.73
N ARG A 10 -0.64 3.92 -2.56
CA ARG A 10 -1.29 5.11 -2.01
C ARG A 10 -0.27 6.12 -1.53
N LYS A 11 -0.52 7.40 -1.81
CA LYS A 11 0.21 8.51 -1.22
C LYS A 11 -0.36 8.81 0.17
N ILE A 12 0.54 9.06 1.12
CA ILE A 12 0.18 9.45 2.48
C ILE A 12 0.02 10.96 2.50
N ASP A 13 -1.19 11.44 2.74
CA ASP A 13 -1.47 12.88 2.80
C ASP A 13 -0.99 13.46 4.13
N ALA A 14 -1.21 12.73 5.22
CA ALA A 14 -0.79 13.10 6.56
C ALA A 14 -0.63 11.87 7.47
N VAL A 15 0.16 12.04 8.53
CA VAL A 15 0.28 11.10 9.64
C VAL A 15 -0.22 11.81 10.89
N LYS A 16 -1.14 11.18 11.63
CA LYS A 16 -1.68 11.73 12.89
C LYS A 16 -1.32 10.81 14.03
N THR A 17 -0.81 11.37 15.12
CA THR A 17 -0.59 10.63 16.36
C THR A 17 -1.89 10.58 17.18
N VAL A 18 -2.31 9.38 17.57
CA VAL A 18 -3.48 9.12 18.40
C VAL A 18 -3.03 8.25 19.59
N GLY A 19 -2.89 8.87 20.77
CA GLY A 19 -2.33 8.18 21.93
C GLY A 19 -0.90 7.68 21.64
N ASP A 20 -0.69 6.37 21.75
CA ASP A 20 0.61 5.71 21.55
C ASP A 20 0.82 5.17 20.12
N HIS A 21 -0.11 5.41 19.19
CA HIS A 21 -0.01 4.93 17.81
C HIS A 21 -0.19 6.06 16.79
N GLU A 22 0.10 5.75 15.53
CA GLU A 22 -0.14 6.66 14.41
C GLU A 22 -1.21 6.09 13.46
N VAL A 23 -2.02 7.00 12.92
CA VAL A 23 -3.02 6.73 11.88
C VAL A 23 -2.66 7.52 10.63
N LEU A 24 -2.93 6.94 9.46
CA LEU A 24 -2.61 7.52 8.17
C LEU A 24 -3.85 8.17 7.55
N VAL A 25 -3.65 9.32 6.89
CA VAL A 25 -4.66 9.97 6.05
C VAL A 25 -4.28 9.70 4.60
N ILE A 26 -5.20 9.10 3.84
CA ILE A 26 -5.04 8.73 2.43
C ILE A 26 -6.27 9.18 1.66
N ASP A 27 -6.06 9.87 0.54
CA ASP A 27 -7.12 10.50 -0.25
C ASP A 27 -8.06 11.37 0.61
N GLY A 28 -7.50 12.05 1.62
CA GLY A 28 -8.24 12.87 2.58
C GLY A 28 -9.05 12.10 3.63
N VAL A 29 -8.97 10.76 3.65
CA VAL A 29 -9.69 9.89 4.58
C VAL A 29 -8.73 9.31 5.61
N GLU A 30 -9.12 9.39 6.88
CA GLU A 30 -8.38 8.75 7.96
C GLU A 30 -8.64 7.23 7.97
N ILE A 31 -7.58 6.44 7.96
CA ILE A 31 -7.66 4.97 8.03
C ILE A 31 -7.62 4.55 9.50
N SER A 32 -8.72 4.78 10.21
CA SER A 32 -8.78 4.61 11.68
C SER A 32 -8.66 3.15 12.15
N ASP A 33 -8.90 2.16 11.28
CA ASP A 33 -8.71 0.74 11.62
C ASP A 33 -7.23 0.28 11.53
N PHE A 34 -6.34 1.15 11.07
CA PHE A 34 -4.91 0.89 10.97
C PHE A 34 -4.13 1.71 12.01
N HIS A 35 -3.35 1.03 12.83
CA HIS A 35 -2.44 1.63 13.80
C HIS A 35 -1.01 1.22 13.45
N SER A 36 -0.15 2.18 13.13
CA SER A 36 1.29 1.95 12.97
C SER A 36 2.07 2.28 14.23
N VAL A 37 3.25 1.66 14.34
CA VAL A 37 4.31 2.12 15.24
C VAL A 37 4.75 3.51 14.77
N ARG A 38 5.16 4.35 15.72
CA ARG A 38 5.64 5.70 15.42
C ARG A 38 6.85 5.68 14.48
N ASP A 39 6.95 6.71 13.64
CA ASP A 39 8.06 6.92 12.69
C ASP A 39 8.17 5.83 11.60
N THR A 40 7.13 5.01 11.40
CA THR A 40 7.11 4.00 10.31
C THR A 40 6.73 4.62 8.96
N PHE A 41 5.98 5.72 8.98
CA PHE A 41 5.43 6.37 7.79
C PHE A 41 5.54 7.89 7.90
N HIS A 42 5.75 8.56 6.77
CA HIS A 42 5.79 10.02 6.72
C HIS A 42 4.84 10.58 5.66
N ALA A 43 4.33 11.79 5.92
CA ALA A 43 3.50 12.51 4.96
C ALA A 43 4.29 12.79 3.67
N GLY A 44 3.65 12.60 2.53
CA GLY A 44 4.27 12.72 1.21
C GLY A 44 4.89 11.42 0.68
N GLU A 45 5.12 10.42 1.53
CA GLU A 45 5.59 9.11 1.10
C GLU A 45 4.47 8.27 0.47
N TYR A 46 4.87 7.16 -0.13
CA TYR A 46 3.97 6.17 -0.69
C TYR A 46 3.98 4.89 0.13
N CYS A 47 2.82 4.27 0.28
CA CYS A 47 2.63 3.00 0.96
C CYS A 47 1.79 2.04 0.11
N VAL A 48 1.86 0.76 0.45
CA VAL A 48 0.98 -0.26 -0.14
C VAL A 48 -0.23 -0.47 0.77
N MET A 49 -1.41 -0.22 0.22
CA MET A 49 -2.69 -0.49 0.88
C MET A 49 -3.24 -1.84 0.43
N VAL A 50 -3.45 -2.72 1.41
CA VAL A 50 -4.06 -4.04 1.26
C VAL A 50 -5.45 -4.01 1.90
N GLN A 51 -6.47 -4.37 1.13
CA GLN A 51 -7.85 -4.41 1.61
C GLN A 51 -8.07 -5.49 2.68
N ALA A 52 -9.16 -5.35 3.45
CA ALA A 52 -9.64 -6.42 4.32
C ALA A 52 -9.97 -7.69 3.52
N GLY A 53 -9.83 -8.86 4.13
CA GLY A 53 -10.10 -10.15 3.52
C GLY A 53 -8.96 -10.72 2.67
N VAL A 54 -7.82 -10.05 2.62
CA VAL A 54 -6.65 -10.45 1.81
C VAL A 54 -5.65 -11.21 2.67
N SER A 55 -5.09 -12.28 2.13
CA SER A 55 -3.91 -12.96 2.69
C SER A 55 -2.76 -12.81 1.71
N LEU A 56 -1.64 -12.27 2.17
CA LEU A 56 -0.44 -12.13 1.36
C LEU A 56 0.31 -13.46 1.38
N PRO A 57 0.76 -13.97 0.22
CA PRO A 57 1.51 -15.22 0.16
C PRO A 57 2.88 -15.08 0.82
N PRO A 58 3.53 -16.22 1.18
CA PRO A 58 4.90 -16.19 1.63
C PRO A 58 5.78 -15.63 0.51
N ASN A 59 6.71 -14.76 0.86
CA ASN A 59 7.61 -14.14 -0.09
C ASN A 59 9.01 -14.01 0.53
N ALA A 60 9.97 -14.73 -0.06
CA ALA A 60 11.35 -14.78 0.44
C ALA A 60 12.04 -13.41 0.33
N THR A 61 11.74 -12.63 -0.70
CA THR A 61 12.28 -11.27 -0.89
C THR A 61 11.77 -10.31 0.18
N ARG A 62 10.50 -10.43 0.59
CA ARG A 62 9.90 -9.61 1.67
C ARG A 62 10.24 -10.13 3.07
N GLY A 63 10.84 -11.32 3.18
CA GLY A 63 11.23 -11.94 4.44
C GLY A 63 10.06 -12.41 5.31
N TRP A 64 8.85 -12.56 4.77
CA TRP A 64 7.68 -12.99 5.55
C TRP A 64 7.09 -14.33 5.13
N VAL A 65 6.45 -15.00 6.09
CA VAL A 65 5.56 -16.14 5.85
C VAL A 65 4.21 -15.64 5.32
N ALA A 66 3.35 -16.57 4.88
CA ALA A 66 1.98 -16.21 4.50
C ALA A 66 1.30 -15.45 5.63
N THR A 67 0.72 -14.28 5.34
CA THR A 67 0.02 -13.51 6.36
C THR A 67 -1.35 -14.14 6.62
N PRO A 68 -1.87 -14.08 7.85
CA PRO A 68 -3.28 -14.36 8.07
C PRO A 68 -4.14 -13.42 7.21
N ARG A 69 -5.38 -13.85 6.92
CA ARG A 69 -6.35 -13.01 6.25
C ARG A 69 -6.58 -11.74 7.08
N THR A 70 -6.44 -10.58 6.46
CA THR A 70 -6.60 -9.29 7.12
C THR A 70 -8.05 -9.07 7.53
N GLU A 71 -8.29 -8.70 8.79
CA GLU A 71 -9.65 -8.37 9.27
C GLU A 71 -10.06 -6.94 8.89
N ALA A 72 -9.07 -6.06 8.74
CA ALA A 72 -9.22 -4.66 8.33
C ALA A 72 -8.18 -4.31 7.26
N VAL A 73 -8.24 -3.09 6.73
CA VAL A 73 -7.20 -2.58 5.82
C VAL A 73 -5.84 -2.64 6.51
N ARG A 74 -4.81 -3.04 5.76
CA ARG A 74 -3.41 -2.99 6.20
C ARG A 74 -2.60 -2.09 5.29
N LEU A 75 -1.76 -1.26 5.89
CA LEU A 75 -0.82 -0.39 5.21
C LEU A 75 0.59 -0.90 5.50
N TYR A 76 1.42 -0.94 4.47
CA TYR A 76 2.79 -1.40 4.56
C TYR A 76 3.74 -0.38 3.92
N PRO A 77 4.97 -0.21 4.46
CA PRO A 77 6.01 0.54 3.78
C PRO A 77 6.23 0.03 2.36
N LEU A 78 6.44 0.94 1.41
CA LEU A 78 6.59 0.59 0.00
C LEU A 78 7.80 -0.33 -0.25
N GLU A 79 8.88 -0.17 0.53
CA GLU A 79 10.10 -0.97 0.43
C GLU A 79 9.87 -2.48 0.59
N LEU A 80 8.79 -2.88 1.28
CA LEU A 80 8.41 -4.27 1.44
C LEU A 80 7.78 -4.85 0.17
N PHE A 81 7.51 -4.06 -0.86
CA PHE A 81 6.83 -4.47 -2.09
C PHE A 81 7.63 -4.04 -3.32
N PRO A 82 8.74 -4.73 -3.62
CA PRO A 82 9.58 -4.41 -4.77
C PRO A 82 8.77 -4.40 -6.07
N GLU A 83 7.78 -5.26 -6.24
CA GLU A 83 6.95 -5.33 -7.45
C GLU A 83 6.07 -4.09 -7.66
N VAL A 84 5.72 -3.40 -6.57
CA VAL A 84 4.99 -2.12 -6.61
C VAL A 84 5.97 -0.98 -6.81
N GLN A 85 7.12 -1.02 -6.13
CA GLN A 85 8.19 -0.03 -6.28
C GLN A 85 8.75 -0.01 -7.70
N GLU A 86 9.02 -1.17 -8.31
CA GLU A 86 9.47 -1.30 -9.69
C GLU A 86 8.45 -0.69 -10.67
N ALA A 87 7.16 -0.92 -10.44
CA ALA A 87 6.11 -0.34 -11.27
C ALA A 87 6.06 1.19 -11.17
N MET A 88 6.27 1.73 -9.96
CA MET A 88 6.41 3.18 -9.75
C MET A 88 7.65 3.71 -10.47
N MET A 89 8.81 3.06 -10.32
CA MET A 89 10.07 3.45 -10.98
C MET A 89 10.00 3.36 -12.50
N MET A 90 9.26 2.40 -13.06
CA MET A 90 9.06 2.29 -14.52
C MET A 90 8.31 3.48 -15.08
N LEU A 91 7.34 4.05 -14.35
CA LEU A 91 6.66 5.28 -14.78
C LEU A 91 7.57 6.51 -14.64
N MET A 92 8.39 6.55 -13.59
CA MET A 92 9.41 7.59 -13.45
C MET A 92 10.40 7.62 -14.62
N HIS A 93 10.66 6.49 -15.27
CA HIS A 93 11.68 6.42 -16.32
C HIS A 93 11.38 7.34 -17.52
N ASP A 94 10.12 7.73 -17.73
CA ASP A 94 9.72 8.67 -18.77
C ASP A 94 9.82 10.15 -18.34
N HIS A 95 10.12 10.45 -17.06
CA HIS A 95 10.07 11.80 -16.47
C HIS A 95 11.24 12.08 -15.49
N ASP A 96 11.50 13.36 -15.18
CA ASP A 96 12.52 13.75 -14.19
C ASP A 96 11.94 13.60 -12.75
N GLY A 97 11.74 12.35 -12.34
CA GLY A 97 11.16 11.98 -11.05
C GLY A 97 9.69 11.53 -11.12
N PHE A 98 9.14 11.12 -9.98
CA PHE A 98 7.77 10.63 -9.89
C PHE A 98 6.80 11.79 -9.71
N THR A 99 5.96 12.00 -10.71
CA THR A 99 5.04 13.14 -10.75
C THR A 99 3.68 12.81 -10.15
N THR A 100 2.84 13.83 -10.00
CA THR A 100 1.44 13.62 -9.61
C THR A 100 0.67 12.88 -10.71
N GLU A 101 1.01 13.09 -11.99
CA GLU A 101 0.36 12.42 -13.12
C GLU A 101 0.68 10.92 -13.11
N ASP A 102 1.94 10.55 -12.85
CA ASP A 102 2.36 9.15 -12.69
C ASP A 102 1.61 8.48 -11.53
N TYR A 103 1.46 9.18 -10.42
CA TYR A 103 0.68 8.71 -9.29
C TYR A 103 -0.79 8.46 -9.68
N LEU A 104 -1.43 9.41 -10.36
CA LEU A 104 -2.82 9.26 -10.80
C LEU A 104 -3.00 8.08 -11.77
N GLN A 105 -1.99 7.77 -12.57
CA GLN A 105 -1.99 6.61 -13.46
C GLN A 105 -1.88 5.29 -12.70
N ILE A 106 -1.00 5.20 -11.70
CA ILE A 106 -0.71 3.93 -11.00
C ILE A 106 -1.61 3.67 -9.79
N ARG A 107 -2.15 4.70 -9.12
CA ARG A 107 -2.96 4.56 -7.88
C ARG A 107 -4.17 3.66 -8.07
N ASP A 108 -4.64 3.58 -9.31
CA ASP A 108 -5.80 2.82 -9.73
C ASP A 108 -5.44 1.42 -10.25
N THR A 109 -4.17 1.01 -10.19
CA THR A 109 -3.74 -0.35 -10.53
C THR A 109 -3.94 -1.29 -9.34
N ASP A 110 -4.57 -2.44 -9.59
CA ASP A 110 -4.61 -3.53 -8.61
C ASP A 110 -3.36 -4.40 -8.75
N PHE A 111 -2.52 -4.39 -7.72
CA PHE A 111 -1.27 -5.14 -7.64
C PHE A 111 -1.46 -6.56 -7.12
N ALA A 112 -2.69 -6.99 -6.78
CA ALA A 112 -2.97 -8.29 -6.18
C ALA A 112 -2.23 -9.44 -6.88
N SER A 113 -2.39 -9.57 -8.19
CA SER A 113 -1.73 -10.64 -8.95
C SER A 113 -0.21 -10.52 -8.96
N ARG A 114 0.34 -9.31 -8.99
CA ARG A 114 1.80 -9.07 -8.95
C ARG A 114 2.40 -9.44 -7.61
N VAL A 115 1.66 -9.21 -6.52
CA VAL A 115 2.09 -9.58 -5.17
C VAL A 115 1.76 -11.04 -4.80
N GLY A 116 1.18 -11.79 -5.74
CA GLY A 116 0.80 -13.20 -5.61
C GLY A 116 -0.50 -13.46 -4.83
N VAL A 117 -1.30 -12.43 -4.57
CA VAL A 117 -2.66 -12.57 -4.02
C VAL A 117 -3.54 -13.22 -5.08
N LYS A 118 -4.13 -14.35 -4.72
CA LYS A 118 -5.16 -14.99 -5.53
C LYS A 118 -6.51 -14.40 -5.13
N PRO A 119 -7.37 -14.01 -6.10
CA PRO A 119 -8.76 -13.72 -5.77
C PRO A 119 -9.33 -14.95 -5.04
N GLY A 120 -9.95 -14.71 -3.88
CA GLY A 120 -10.40 -15.79 -3.01
C GLY A 120 -11.30 -16.77 -3.76
N ALA A 121 -10.99 -18.07 -3.63
CA ALA A 121 -11.92 -19.15 -3.86
C ALA A 121 -13.06 -19.13 -2.83
#